data_AF-A0A3M1WU34-F1
#
_entry.id   AF-A0A3M1WU34-F1
#
_cell.length_a   1.000
_cell.length_b   1.000
_cell.length_c   1.000
_cell.angle_alpha   90.00
_cell.angle_beta   90.00
_cell.angle_gamma   90.00
#
_symmetry.space_group_name_H-M   'P 1'
#
loop_
_entity.id
_entity.type
_entity.pdbx_description
1 polymer ?
#
loop_
_entity_poly.entity_id
_entity_poly.type
_entity_poly.pdbx_seq_one_letter_code
_entity_poly.pdbx_strand_id
1 'polypeptide(L)'
;FGSLTGGGPWHSRSDIDLAVEGLAPERYVAALSALWQLLPEGVELDLITLEDAPPELVARIKGEVKMPEDPKEALKIEIADELTNLSRIVDETRR
;
A
#
# COMPACT_ATOMS: atom_id res chain seq x y z
N PHE A 1 0.82 -4.01 5.32
CA PHE A 1 -0.47 -3.30 5.39
C PHE A 1 -1.44 -4.06 4.49
N GLY A 2 -2.55 -3.47 4.07
CA GLY A 2 -3.45 -4.12 3.11
C GLY A 2 -4.14 -5.39 3.64
N SER A 3 -4.53 -6.27 2.73
CA SER A 3 -5.44 -7.38 3.05
C SER A 3 -4.86 -8.40 4.05
N LEU A 4 -3.52 -8.48 4.17
CA LEU A 4 -2.81 -9.35 5.11
C LEU A 4 -2.93 -8.94 6.58
N THR A 5 -3.33 -7.71 6.90
CA THR A 5 -3.41 -7.25 8.29
C THR A 5 -4.72 -7.64 8.99
N GLY A 6 -5.56 -8.46 8.35
CA GLY A 6 -6.77 -9.04 8.96
C GLY A 6 -8.00 -8.15 8.95
N GLY A 7 -7.97 -7.00 8.27
CA GLY A 7 -9.08 -6.05 8.16
C GLY A 7 -10.10 -6.36 7.05
N GLY A 8 -9.82 -7.35 6.20
CA GLY A 8 -10.70 -7.77 5.09
C GLY A 8 -10.55 -9.26 4.78
N PRO A 9 -11.44 -9.84 3.96
CA PRO A 9 -11.31 -11.24 3.55
C PRO A 9 -10.00 -11.44 2.78
N TRP A 10 -9.15 -12.36 3.23
CA TRP A 10 -8.01 -12.84 2.46
C TRP A 10 -8.52 -13.77 1.35
N HIS A 11 -8.22 -13.44 0.10
CA HIS A 11 -8.59 -14.26 -1.05
C HIS A 11 -7.33 -14.87 -1.66
N SER A 12 -7.47 -15.98 -2.37
CA SER A 12 -6.35 -16.63 -3.09
C SER A 12 -5.75 -15.81 -4.23
N ARG A 13 -6.18 -14.56 -4.41
CA ARG A 13 -5.69 -13.58 -5.39
C ARG A 13 -5.18 -12.30 -4.73
N SER A 14 -5.11 -12.27 -3.41
CA SER A 14 -4.57 -11.13 -2.68
C SER A 14 -3.06 -11.11 -2.85
N ASP A 15 -2.56 -9.95 -3.26
CA ASP A 15 -1.16 -9.56 -3.28
C ASP A 15 -0.61 -9.34 -1.86
N ILE A 16 0.71 -9.38 -1.75
CA ILE A 16 1.46 -9.06 -0.53
C ILE A 16 1.86 -7.60 -0.59
N ASP A 17 1.25 -6.80 0.28
CA ASP A 17 1.55 -5.39 0.48
C ASP A 17 2.74 -5.16 1.45
N LEU A 18 3.92 -4.85 0.92
CA LEU A 18 5.14 -4.60 1.69
C LEU A 18 5.56 -3.12 1.64
N ALA A 19 5.62 -2.49 2.81
CA ALA A 19 6.07 -1.11 2.97
C ALA A 19 7.47 -1.10 3.55
N VAL A 20 8.35 -0.28 2.99
CA VAL A 20 9.74 -0.18 3.40
C VAL A 20 10.13 1.28 3.64
N GLU A 21 10.94 1.51 4.67
CA GLU A 21 11.58 2.79 4.98
C GLU A 21 13.10 2.63 4.84
N GLY A 22 13.76 3.62 4.27
CA GLY A 22 15.21 3.68 4.08
C GLY A 22 15.74 2.88 2.90
N LEU A 23 14.88 2.41 1.98
CA LEU A 23 15.33 1.73 0.77
C LEU A 23 15.86 2.75 -0.24
N ALA A 24 17.17 2.73 -0.47
CA ALA A 24 17.79 3.57 -1.50
C ALA A 24 17.14 3.31 -2.88
N PRO A 25 16.76 4.35 -3.65
CA PRO A 25 16.05 4.20 -4.93
C PRO A 25 16.77 3.27 -5.92
N GLU A 26 18.10 3.30 -5.94
CA GLU A 26 18.93 2.48 -6.84
C GLU A 26 18.85 0.98 -6.51
N ARG A 27 18.40 0.64 -5.30
CA ARG A 27 18.22 -0.74 -4.83
C ARG A 27 16.81 -1.27 -5.01
N TYR A 28 15.84 -0.43 -5.41
CA TYR A 28 14.44 -0.82 -5.51
C TYR A 28 14.24 -2.07 -6.38
N VAL A 29 14.75 -2.06 -7.61
CA VAL A 29 14.61 -3.18 -8.55
C VAL A 29 15.30 -4.46 -8.03
N ALA A 30 16.47 -4.31 -7.41
CA ALA A 30 17.19 -5.44 -6.84
C ALA A 30 16.45 -6.06 -5.65
N ALA A 31 15.87 -5.23 -4.78
CA ALA A 31 15.06 -5.67 -3.65
C ALA A 31 13.78 -6.37 -4.14
N LEU A 32 13.07 -5.78 -5.09
CA LEU A 32 11.87 -6.36 -5.68
C LEU A 32 12.18 -7.73 -6.31
N SER A 33 13.23 -7.83 -7.13
CA SER A 33 13.65 -9.09 -7.73
C SER A 33 13.98 -10.17 -6.69
N ALA A 34 14.71 -9.80 -5.63
CA ALA A 34 15.01 -10.72 -4.53
C ALA A 34 13.75 -11.19 -3.80
N LEU A 35 12.76 -10.32 -3.62
CA LEU A 35 11.47 -10.69 -3.02
C LEU A 35 10.72 -11.69 -3.92
N TRP A 36 10.61 -11.42 -5.21
CA TRP A 36 9.94 -12.32 -6.16
C TRP A 36 10.60 -13.71 -6.24
N GLN A 37 11.91 -13.82 -6.04
CA GLN A 37 12.60 -15.11 -5.97
C GLN A 37 12.26 -15.94 -4.72
N LEU A 38 11.78 -15.30 -3.66
CA LEU A 38 11.40 -15.95 -2.41
C LEU A 38 9.93 -16.35 -2.38
N LEU A 39 9.10 -15.77 -3.26
CA LEU A 39 7.66 -16.01 -3.29
C LEU A 39 7.33 -17.34 -3.97
N PRO A 40 6.33 -18.09 -3.47
CA PRO A 40 5.81 -19.25 -4.17
C PRO A 40 5.07 -18.83 -5.44
N GLU A 41 4.97 -19.76 -6.40
CA GLU A 41 4.24 -19.50 -7.65
C GLU A 41 2.79 -19.07 -7.39
N GLY A 42 2.35 -18.04 -8.12
CA GLY A 42 0.98 -17.52 -8.04
C GLY A 42 0.74 -16.50 -6.93
N VAL A 43 1.79 -16.09 -6.19
CA VAL A 43 1.72 -14.98 -5.22
C VAL A 43 2.28 -13.72 -5.85
N GLU A 44 1.49 -12.65 -5.80
CA GLU A 44 1.88 -11.31 -6.24
C GLU A 44 2.35 -10.47 -5.05
N LEU A 45 3.26 -9.51 -5.27
CA LEU A 45 3.79 -8.63 -4.23
C LEU A 45 3.95 -7.21 -4.76
N ASP A 46 3.46 -6.27 -3.95
CA ASP A 46 3.59 -4.84 -4.13
C ASP A 46 4.56 -4.27 -3.08
N LEU A 47 5.65 -3.67 -3.58
CA LEU A 47 6.68 -3.03 -2.75
C LEU A 47 6.52 -1.51 -2.82
N ILE A 48 6.17 -0.89 -1.70
CA ILE A 48 5.97 0.56 -1.57
C ILE A 48 7.05 1.17 -0.67
N THR A 49 7.75 2.19 -1.16
CA THR A 49 8.65 3.04 -0.37
C THR A 49 7.83 4.08 0.40
N LEU A 50 8.05 4.21 1.71
CA LEU A 50 7.30 5.18 2.52
C LEU A 50 7.67 6.63 2.19
N GLU A 51 8.84 6.86 1.60
CA GLU A 51 9.35 8.16 1.20
C GLU A 51 8.52 8.80 0.09
N ASP A 52 7.97 7.98 -0.80
CA ASP A 52 7.19 8.42 -1.97
C ASP A 52 5.68 8.16 -1.79
N ALA A 53 5.29 7.55 -0.67
CA ALA A 53 3.90 7.23 -0.38
C ALA A 53 3.10 8.46 0.09
N PRO A 54 1.80 8.55 -0.26
CA PRO A 54 0.91 9.56 0.29
C PRO A 54 0.92 9.57 1.84
N PRO A 55 0.92 10.75 2.49
CA PRO A 55 0.95 10.84 3.95
C PRO A 55 -0.18 10.07 4.64
N GLU A 56 -1.37 10.03 4.02
CA GLU A 56 -2.53 9.29 4.52
C GLU A 56 -2.25 7.79 4.56
N LEU A 57 -1.61 7.27 3.51
CA LEU A 57 -1.19 5.87 3.42
C LEU A 57 -0.11 5.55 4.47
N VAL A 58 0.87 6.44 4.66
CA VAL A 58 1.93 6.26 5.67
C VAL A 58 1.34 6.20 7.08
N ALA A 59 0.45 7.12 7.44
CA ALA A 59 -0.20 7.16 8.76
C ALA A 59 -0.99 5.86 9.04
N ARG A 60 -1.64 5.31 8.00
CA ARG A 60 -2.33 4.02 8.05
C ARG A 60 -1.37 2.86 8.26
N ILE A 61 -0.28 2.80 7.49
CA ILE A 61 0.76 1.76 7.60
C ILE A 61 1.38 1.77 9.00
N LYS A 62 1.63 2.96 9.57
CA LYS A 62 2.18 3.13 10.92
C LYS A 62 1.17 2.89 12.06
N GLY A 63 -0.11 2.67 11.73
CA GLY A 63 -1.17 2.43 12.71
C GLY A 63 -1.57 3.69 13.50
N GLU A 64 -1.20 4.87 13.02
CA GLU A 64 -1.52 6.16 13.62
C GLU A 64 -3.01 6.50 13.44
N VAL A 65 -3.60 6.01 12.34
CA VAL A 65 -5.04 6.09 12.06
C VAL A 65 -5.65 4.69 12.17
N LYS A 66 -6.58 4.53 13.12
CA LYS A 66 -7.36 3.28 13.23
C LYS A 66 -8.51 3.31 12.24
N MET A 67 -8.62 2.26 11.44
CA MET A 67 -9.80 2.06 10.60
C MET A 67 -11.02 1.72 11.46
N PRO A 68 -12.21 2.22 11.10
CA PRO A 68 -13.46 1.76 11.70
C PRO A 68 -13.61 0.25 11.58
N GLU A 69 -14.19 -0.38 12.59
CA GLU A 69 -14.51 -1.81 12.54
C GLU A 69 -15.71 -2.10 11.62
N ASP A 70 -16.59 -1.10 11.41
CA ASP A 70 -17.69 -1.23 10.45
C ASP A 70 -17.14 -1.23 9.02
N PRO A 71 -17.36 -2.31 8.23
CA PRO A 71 -16.78 -2.42 6.90
C PRO A 71 -17.23 -1.33 5.91
N LYS A 72 -18.44 -0.77 6.10
CA LYS A 72 -18.96 0.27 5.20
C LYS A 72 -18.31 1.62 5.51
N GLU A 73 -18.13 1.94 6.79
CA GLU A 73 -17.41 3.14 7.20
C GLU A 73 -15.92 3.06 6.83
N ALA A 74 -15.29 1.89 6.99
CA ALA A 74 -13.92 1.67 6.53
C ALA A 74 -13.79 1.88 5.02
N LEU A 75 -14.71 1.31 4.22
CA LEU A 75 -14.71 1.48 2.77
C LEU A 75 -14.92 2.94 2.34
N LYS A 76 -15.76 3.71 3.04
CA LYS A 76 -15.96 5.14 2.74
C LYS A 76 -14.68 5.94 2.93
N ILE A 77 -13.94 5.67 4.01
CA ILE A 77 -12.67 6.34 4.29
C ILE A 77 -11.67 6.01 3.19
N GLU A 78 -11.54 4.73 2.84
CA GLU A 78 -10.63 4.30 1.77
C GLU A 78 -10.95 4.96 0.41
N ILE A 79 -12.22 5.05 0.04
CA ILE A 79 -12.63 5.78 -1.18
C ILE A 79 -12.26 7.25 -1.10
N ALA A 80 -12.45 7.91 0.04
CA ALA A 80 -12.13 9.33 0.21
C ALA A 80 -10.62 9.60 0.13
N ASP A 81 -9.81 8.72 0.73
CA ASP A 81 -8.35 8.78 0.67
C ASP A 81 -7.87 8.61 -0.77
N GLU A 82 -8.43 7.64 -1.52
CA GLU A 82 -8.06 7.40 -2.92
C GLU A 82 -8.44 8.57 -3.84
N LEU A 83 -9.62 9.19 -3.62
CA LEU A 83 -10.00 10.40 -4.35
C LEU A 83 -9.04 11.56 -4.08
N THR A 84 -8.57 11.70 -2.84
CA THR A 84 -7.57 12.69 -2.46
C THR A 84 -6.25 12.43 -3.17
N ASN A 85 -5.83 11.16 -3.23
CA ASN A 85 -4.62 10.75 -3.94
C ASN A 85 -4.70 11.04 -5.46
N LEU A 86 -5.82 10.68 -6.09
CA LEU A 86 -6.05 10.97 -7.50
C LEU A 86 -6.04 12.48 -7.79
N SER A 87 -6.61 13.31 -6.92
CA SER A 87 -6.56 14.76 -7.06
C SER A 87 -5.11 15.27 -7.07
N ARG A 88 -4.25 14.73 -6.17
CA ARG A 88 -2.83 15.08 -6.10
C ARG A 88 -2.09 14.75 -7.40
N ILE A 89 -2.30 13.55 -7.94
CA ILE A 89 -1.69 13.11 -9.21
C ILE A 89 -2.13 14.01 -10.38
N VAL A 90 -3.42 14.36 -10.45
CA VAL A 90 -3.95 15.26 -11.49
C VAL A 90 -3.31 16.64 -11.40
N ASP A 91 -3.14 17.17 -10.19
CA ASP A 91 -2.54 18.48 -9.98
C ASP A 91 -1.04 18.50 -10.32
N GLU A 92 -0.32 17.41 -10.03
CA GLU A 92 1.09 17.24 -10.43
C GLU A 92 1.26 17.12 -11.95
N THR A 93 0.36 16.40 -12.62
CA THR A 93 0.41 16.20 -14.07
C THR A 93 0.07 17.47 -14.87
N ARG A 94 -0.64 18.43 -14.25
CA ARG A 94 -1.00 19.71 -14.86
C ARG A 94 0.10 20.78 -14.77
N ARG A 95 1.18 20.52 -14.02
CA ARG A 95 2.34 21.42 -13.90
C ARG A 95 3.37 21.14 -14.99
#